data_AF-A0A969K5W8-F1
#
_entry.id   AF-A0A969K5W8-F1
#
_cell.length_a   1.000
_cell.length_b   1.000
_cell.length_c   1.000
_cell.angle_alpha   90.00
_cell.angle_beta   90.00
_cell.angle_gamma   90.00
#
_symmetry.space_group_name_H-M   'P 1'
#
loop_
_entity.id
_entity.type
_entity.pdbx_description
1 polymer ?
#
loop_
_entity_poly.entity_id
_entity_poly.type
_entity_poly.pdbx_seq_one_letter_code
_entity_poly.pdbx_strand_id
1 'polypeptide(L)'
;MVIRLYDAWWNELLQQLRAAIAPDDRQSLPESGSSDPASFDLPFDRACDCLLAQLQHNEVNNRRSVLIFDQFEEFFFRYVHNRDRNALFSFLGQCLEIPSLRVIFSLRRTYLYFLLNRPGFECIDGDLLSKRVLYRLGNFDRQAARQFCSSLLTWLTSRSSPPSWTC
;
A
#
# COMPACT_ATOMS: atom_id res chain seq x y z
N MET A 1 1.81 -3.95 -5.30
CA MET A 1 1.70 -4.60 -3.97
C MET A 1 0.75 -3.77 -3.12
N VAL A 2 -0.16 -4.39 -2.36
CA VAL A 2 -1.18 -3.67 -1.56
C VAL A 2 -0.93 -3.92 -0.07
N ILE A 3 -0.88 -2.86 0.73
CA ILE A 3 -0.70 -2.92 2.19
C ILE A 3 -2.04 -2.60 2.87
N ARG A 4 -2.42 -3.40 3.87
CA ARG A 4 -3.73 -3.31 4.54
C ARG A 4 -3.68 -3.34 6.07
N LEU A 5 -2.62 -3.85 6.71
CA LEU A 5 -2.48 -3.78 8.16
C LEU A 5 -1.26 -2.95 8.55
N TYR A 6 -1.46 -2.09 9.55
CA TYR A 6 -0.44 -1.13 9.97
C TYR A 6 0.22 -1.47 11.31
N ASP A 7 -0.16 -2.55 12.01
CA ASP A 7 0.43 -2.91 13.32
C ASP A 7 1.94 -3.19 13.25
N ALA A 8 2.40 -3.77 12.12
CA ALA A 8 3.80 -3.94 11.76
C ALA A 8 3.96 -3.80 10.24
N TRP A 9 3.64 -2.62 9.73
CA TRP A 9 3.58 -2.35 8.28
C TRP A 9 4.84 -2.79 7.51
N TRP A 10 6.01 -2.72 8.14
CA TRP A 10 7.29 -3.13 7.54
C TRP A 10 7.38 -4.66 7.35
N ASN A 11 6.83 -5.45 8.27
CA ASN A 11 6.74 -6.91 8.14
C ASN A 11 5.81 -7.30 6.99
N GLU A 12 4.65 -6.64 6.89
CA GLU A 12 3.73 -6.87 5.78
C GLU A 12 4.39 -6.52 4.45
N LEU A 13 5.05 -5.35 4.39
CA LEU A 13 5.72 -4.88 3.19
C LEU A 13 6.78 -5.90 2.76
N LEU A 14 7.59 -6.36 3.71
CA LEU A 14 8.63 -7.35 3.48
C LEU A 14 8.06 -8.69 2.98
N GLN A 15 7.01 -9.19 3.60
CA GLN A 15 6.36 -10.43 3.20
C GLN A 15 5.76 -10.33 1.80
N GLN A 16 5.05 -9.24 1.52
CA GLN A 16 4.42 -9.00 0.24
C GLN A 16 5.47 -8.80 -0.87
N LEU A 17 6.59 -8.15 -0.55
CA LEU A 17 7.68 -7.92 -1.50
C LEU A 17 8.40 -9.23 -1.81
N ARG A 18 8.62 -10.07 -0.79
CA ARG A 18 9.15 -11.43 -0.95
C ARG A 18 8.23 -12.32 -1.78
N ALA A 19 6.90 -12.19 -1.63
CA ALA A 19 5.93 -12.92 -2.43
C ALA A 19 5.88 -12.45 -3.90
N ALA A 20 6.13 -11.16 -4.13
CA ALA A 20 6.09 -10.55 -5.46
C ALA A 20 7.39 -10.76 -6.27
N ILE A 21 8.50 -11.11 -5.63
CA ILE A 21 9.81 -11.26 -6.26
C ILE A 21 10.19 -12.75 -6.37
N ALA A 22 10.70 -13.14 -7.54
CA ALA A 22 11.21 -14.48 -7.79
C ALA A 22 12.33 -14.83 -6.80
N PRO A 23 12.46 -16.10 -6.37
CA PRO A 23 13.44 -16.50 -5.35
C PRO A 23 14.89 -16.13 -5.72
N ASP A 24 15.25 -16.14 -7.00
CA ASP A 24 16.60 -15.84 -7.49
C ASP A 24 17.00 -14.35 -7.31
N ASP A 25 16.04 -13.44 -7.17
CA ASP A 25 16.29 -12.00 -7.09
C ASP A 25 16.21 -11.46 -5.65
N ARG A 26 16.09 -12.32 -4.63
CA ARG A 26 15.93 -11.95 -3.21
C ARG A 26 17.25 -11.58 -2.52
N GLN A 27 18.20 -11.02 -3.25
CA GLN A 27 19.59 -10.85 -2.79
C GLN A 27 19.74 -9.99 -1.53
N SER A 28 18.80 -9.07 -1.27
CA SER A 28 18.87 -8.12 -0.15
C SER A 28 17.84 -8.40 0.94
N LEU A 29 17.00 -9.43 0.77
CA LEU A 29 15.93 -9.75 1.71
C LEU A 29 16.43 -10.74 2.77
N PRO A 30 16.14 -10.48 4.06
CA PRO A 30 16.46 -11.41 5.12
C PRO A 30 15.69 -12.73 4.95
N GLU A 31 16.33 -13.84 5.31
CA GLU A 31 15.68 -15.14 5.40
C GLU A 31 14.77 -15.19 6.64
N SER A 32 13.59 -15.79 6.51
CA SER A 32 12.69 -16.05 7.63
C SER A 32 13.36 -17.08 8.54
N GLY A 33 13.99 -16.62 9.62
CA GLY A 33 14.80 -17.45 10.53
C GLY A 33 14.00 -18.26 11.55
N SER A 34 12.67 -18.21 11.53
CA SER A 34 11.79 -18.82 12.55
C SER A 34 10.67 -19.66 11.93
N SER A 35 10.07 -20.52 12.75
CA SER A 35 8.95 -21.41 12.41
C SER A 35 7.68 -20.67 11.93
N ASP A 36 7.60 -19.35 12.16
CA ASP A 36 6.51 -18.50 11.70
C ASP A 36 6.94 -17.69 10.46
N PRO A 37 6.36 -17.93 9.27
CA PRO A 37 6.75 -17.24 8.03
C PRO A 37 6.43 -15.74 8.00
N ALA A 38 5.84 -15.19 9.06
CA ALA A 38 5.42 -13.80 9.19
C ALA A 38 6.19 -13.01 10.25
N SER A 39 7.09 -13.63 11.02
CA SER A 39 7.93 -12.93 12.00
C SER A 39 9.37 -12.82 11.50
N PHE A 40 9.81 -11.58 11.28
CA PHE A 40 11.21 -11.27 11.09
C PHE A 40 11.74 -10.69 12.39
N ASP A 41 12.63 -11.41 13.08
CA ASP A 41 13.32 -10.94 14.29
C ASP A 41 14.44 -9.96 13.92
N LEU A 42 14.08 -8.86 13.27
CA LEU A 42 15.01 -7.83 12.82
C LEU A 42 14.70 -6.47 13.45
N PRO A 43 15.74 -5.70 13.82
CA PRO A 43 15.56 -4.30 14.16
C PRO A 43 14.89 -3.56 13.00
N PHE A 44 13.96 -2.65 13.33
CA PHE A 44 13.23 -1.85 12.36
C PHE A 44 14.13 -1.18 11.32
N ASP A 45 15.26 -0.61 11.76
CA ASP A 45 16.21 0.10 10.88
C ASP A 45 16.81 -0.85 9.83
N ARG A 46 17.24 -2.05 10.27
CA ARG A 46 17.80 -3.09 9.38
C ARG A 46 16.76 -3.57 8.37
N ALA A 47 15.51 -3.73 8.79
CA ALA A 47 14.44 -4.14 7.89
C ALA A 47 14.15 -3.08 6.84
N CYS A 48 14.15 -1.80 7.22
CA CYS A 48 14.00 -0.68 6.28
C CYS A 48 15.15 -0.63 5.28
N ASP A 49 16.40 -0.79 5.73
CA ASP A 49 17.58 -0.81 4.85
C ASP A 49 17.49 -1.96 3.83
N CYS A 50 17.11 -3.16 4.26
CA CYS A 50 16.90 -4.32 3.38
C CYS A 50 15.80 -4.08 2.35
N LEU A 51 14.67 -3.47 2.78
CA LEU A 51 13.57 -3.13 1.89
C LEU A 51 13.99 -2.11 0.82
N LEU A 52 14.72 -1.06 1.21
CA LEU A 52 15.23 -0.06 0.29
C LEU A 52 16.25 -0.65 -0.68
N ALA A 53 17.21 -1.43 -0.18
CA ALA A 53 18.20 -2.11 -1.01
C ALA A 53 17.52 -3.04 -2.04
N GLN A 54 16.47 -3.76 -1.65
CA GLN A 54 15.74 -4.62 -2.57
C GLN A 54 14.92 -3.81 -3.59
N LEU A 55 14.34 -2.67 -3.21
CA LEU A 55 13.65 -1.77 -4.14
C LEU A 55 14.61 -1.13 -5.15
N GLN A 56 15.82 -0.76 -4.71
CA GLN A 56 16.90 -0.30 -5.59
C GLN A 56 17.40 -1.42 -6.51
N HIS A 57 17.53 -2.66 -6.00
CA HIS A 57 17.89 -3.79 -6.83
C HIS A 57 16.83 -4.07 -7.92
N ASN A 58 15.55 -3.93 -7.60
CA ASN A 58 14.47 -4.02 -8.58
C ASN A 58 14.60 -2.93 -9.67
N GLU A 59 15.03 -1.73 -9.30
CA GLU A 59 15.30 -0.64 -10.24
C GLU A 59 16.41 -0.99 -11.23
N VAL A 60 17.55 -1.48 -10.73
CA VAL A 60 18.68 -1.94 -11.56
C VAL A 60 18.27 -3.05 -12.54
N ASN A 61 17.34 -3.92 -12.11
CA ASN A 61 16.78 -4.99 -12.94
C ASN A 61 15.62 -4.53 -13.86
N ASN A 62 15.42 -3.22 -14.05
CA ASN A 62 14.36 -2.61 -14.86
C ASN A 62 12.93 -3.03 -14.45
N ARG A 63 12.72 -3.39 -13.18
CA ARG A 63 11.40 -3.74 -12.64
C ARG A 63 10.75 -2.53 -12.01
N ARG A 64 9.65 -2.10 -12.61
CA ARG A 64 8.83 -1.03 -12.05
C ARG A 64 8.04 -1.54 -10.84
N SER A 65 8.44 -1.12 -9.65
CA SER A 65 7.72 -1.42 -8.41
C SER A 65 6.62 -0.38 -8.17
N VAL A 66 5.43 -0.85 -7.77
CA VAL A 66 4.32 0.01 -7.36
C VAL A 66 3.84 -0.39 -5.96
N LEU A 67 3.97 0.54 -5.02
CA LEU A 67 3.49 0.42 -3.65
C LEU A 67 2.12 1.08 -3.54
N ILE A 68 1.12 0.33 -3.10
CA ILE A 68 -0.25 0.81 -2.93
C ILE A 68 -0.60 0.68 -1.45
N PHE A 69 -0.83 1.81 -0.80
CA PHE A 69 -1.32 1.89 0.56
C PHE A 69 -2.82 2.08 0.51
N ASP A 70 -3.59 1.03 0.82
CA ASP A 70 -5.05 1.13 0.89
C ASP A 70 -5.49 1.55 2.30
N GLN A 71 -6.56 2.35 2.39
CA GLN A 71 -7.08 2.88 3.66
C GLN A 71 -6.00 3.44 4.59
N PHE A 72 -5.12 4.29 4.04
CA PHE A 72 -3.97 4.81 4.78
C PHE A 72 -4.36 5.61 6.03
N GLU A 73 -5.62 6.04 6.15
CA GLU A 73 -6.11 6.68 7.37
C GLU A 73 -5.95 5.82 8.63
N GLU A 74 -6.00 4.49 8.51
CA GLU A 74 -5.81 3.55 9.62
C GLU A 74 -4.46 3.74 10.32
N PHE A 75 -3.42 4.09 9.56
CA PHE A 75 -2.11 4.39 10.10
C PHE A 75 -2.14 5.55 11.11
N PHE A 76 -2.92 6.60 10.83
CA PHE A 76 -3.04 7.75 11.72
C PHE A 76 -3.83 7.43 13.00
N PHE A 77 -4.77 6.48 12.94
CA PHE A 77 -5.51 6.04 14.12
C PHE A 77 -4.67 5.14 15.03
N ARG A 78 -3.87 4.24 14.45
CA ARG A 78 -3.03 3.28 15.17
C ARG A 78 -1.82 3.95 15.83
N TYR A 79 -1.07 4.75 15.07
CA TYR A 79 0.11 5.45 15.58
C TYR A 79 -0.29 6.85 16.00
N VAL A 80 -0.76 7.02 17.24
CA VAL A 80 -1.14 8.34 17.77
C VAL A 80 0.10 9.20 18.07
N HIS A 81 1.22 8.58 18.38
CA HIS A 81 2.47 9.28 18.72
C HIS A 81 3.27 9.66 17.46
N ASN A 82 3.76 10.91 17.41
CA ASN A 82 4.49 11.44 16.26
C ASN A 82 5.81 10.70 15.94
N ARG A 83 6.40 10.00 16.92
CA ARG A 83 7.72 9.36 16.76
C ARG A 83 7.68 8.18 15.78
N ASP A 84 6.67 7.32 15.89
CA ASP A 84 6.52 6.14 15.02
C ASP A 84 6.05 6.53 13.61
N ARG A 85 5.33 7.64 13.50
CA ARG A 85 4.94 8.22 12.20
C ARG A 85 6.16 8.62 11.39
N ASN A 86 7.12 9.29 12.04
CA ASN A 86 8.30 9.83 11.35
C ASN A 86 9.15 8.72 10.71
N ALA A 87 9.14 7.51 11.27
CA ALA A 87 9.86 6.37 10.73
C ALA A 87 9.33 5.95 9.35
N LEU A 88 8.00 5.79 9.22
CA LEU A 88 7.37 5.50 7.92
C LEU A 88 7.58 6.66 6.94
N PHE A 89 7.42 7.90 7.39
CA PHE A 89 7.58 9.07 6.51
C PHE A 89 9.02 9.24 6.01
N SER A 90 10.02 8.97 6.85
CA SER A 90 11.43 8.91 6.46
C SER A 90 11.70 7.82 5.42
N PHE A 91 11.15 6.61 5.64
CA PHE A 91 11.25 5.51 4.68
C PHE A 91 10.57 5.85 3.34
N LEU A 92 9.38 6.47 3.38
CA LEU A 92 8.68 6.92 2.19
C LEU A 92 9.48 7.98 1.43
N GLY A 93 10.12 8.92 2.14
CA GLY A 93 11.02 9.90 1.53
C GLY A 93 12.15 9.23 0.75
N GLN A 94 12.83 8.26 1.35
CA GLN A 94 13.89 7.48 0.68
C GLN A 94 13.35 6.66 -0.50
N CYS A 95 12.14 6.12 -0.39
CA CYS A 95 11.46 5.43 -1.49
C CYS A 95 11.16 6.37 -2.67
N LEU A 96 10.76 7.61 -2.41
CA LEU A 96 10.40 8.59 -3.44
C LEU A 96 11.62 9.08 -4.24
N GLU A 97 12.83 8.93 -3.71
CA GLU A 97 14.08 9.19 -4.45
C GLU A 97 14.36 8.14 -5.55
N ILE A 98 13.72 6.97 -5.49
CA ILE A 98 13.90 5.89 -6.47
C ILE A 98 13.01 6.16 -7.70
N PRO A 99 13.57 6.49 -8.89
CA PRO A 99 12.79 6.95 -10.04
C PRO A 99 11.79 5.91 -10.58
N SER A 100 12.13 4.63 -10.44
CA SER A 100 11.32 3.51 -10.92
C SER A 100 10.19 3.12 -9.97
N LEU A 101 10.18 3.65 -8.75
CA LEU A 101 9.19 3.35 -7.75
C LEU A 101 8.00 4.31 -7.88
N ARG A 102 6.78 3.77 -7.91
CA ARG A 102 5.57 4.57 -7.73
C ARG A 102 4.89 4.23 -6.42
N VAL A 103 4.55 5.25 -5.66
CA VAL A 103 3.78 5.12 -4.42
C VAL A 103 2.38 5.71 -4.64
N ILE A 104 1.35 4.95 -4.30
CA ILE A 104 -0.05 5.33 -4.41
C ILE A 104 -0.68 5.24 -3.02
N PHE A 105 -1.29 6.33 -2.57
CA PHE A 105 -2.06 6.38 -1.32
C PHE A 105 -3.56 6.42 -1.63
N SER A 106 -4.31 5.49 -1.06
CA SER A 106 -5.76 5.57 -0.92
C SER A 106 -6.05 6.18 0.44
N LEU A 107 -6.64 7.38 0.45
CA LEU A 107 -6.89 8.12 1.67
C LEU A 107 -8.22 8.88 1.58
N ARG A 108 -8.94 8.93 2.70
CA ARG A 108 -10.04 9.89 2.88
C ARG A 108 -9.54 11.33 2.82
N ARG A 109 -10.33 12.20 2.17
CA ARG A 109 -10.04 13.64 2.01
C ARG A 109 -9.71 14.35 3.33
N THR A 110 -10.38 14.01 4.43
CA THR A 110 -10.18 14.64 5.74
C THR A 110 -8.78 14.41 6.32
N TYR A 111 -8.10 13.35 5.87
CA TYR A 111 -6.78 12.98 6.38
C TYR A 111 -5.63 13.53 5.52
N LEU A 112 -5.93 14.15 4.38
CA LEU A 112 -4.93 14.67 3.45
C LEU A 112 -4.00 15.68 4.12
N TYR A 113 -4.52 16.48 5.06
CA TYR A 113 -3.74 17.45 5.83
C TYR A 113 -2.62 16.80 6.66
N PHE A 114 -2.77 15.54 7.09
CA PHE A 114 -1.75 14.85 7.87
C PHE A 114 -0.49 14.52 7.07
N LEU A 115 -0.58 14.51 5.73
CA LEU A 115 0.56 14.26 4.84
C LEU A 115 1.39 15.53 4.60
N LEU A 116 0.81 16.72 4.74
CA LEU A 116 1.38 18.00 4.29
C LEU A 116 2.43 18.63 5.22
N ASN A 117 2.81 17.97 6.30
CA ASN A 117 3.71 18.52 7.32
C ASN A 117 4.61 17.40 7.88
N ARG A 118 5.11 16.53 7.00
CA ARG A 118 5.84 15.33 7.41
C ARG A 118 7.21 15.23 6.74
N PRO A 119 8.22 14.75 7.48
CA PRO A 119 9.58 14.62 6.96
C PRO A 119 9.60 13.68 5.76
N GLY A 120 10.33 14.01 4.69
CA GLY A 120 10.39 13.21 3.46
C GLY A 120 9.31 13.54 2.42
N PHE A 121 8.26 14.27 2.81
CA PHE A 121 7.29 14.85 1.87
C PHE A 121 7.53 16.34 1.60
N GLU A 122 8.52 16.95 2.26
CA GLU A 122 8.91 18.36 2.08
C GLU A 122 9.33 18.68 0.63
N CYS A 123 9.96 17.73 -0.08
CA CYS A 123 10.26 17.89 -1.52
C CYS A 123 9.01 17.79 -2.42
N ILE A 124 7.91 17.24 -1.93
CA ILE A 124 6.66 17.02 -2.67
C ILE A 124 5.54 17.94 -2.15
N ASP A 125 5.79 18.77 -1.13
CA ASP A 125 4.78 19.59 -0.45
C ASP A 125 3.97 20.47 -1.40
N GLY A 126 4.56 20.90 -2.52
CA GLY A 126 3.88 21.63 -3.58
C GLY A 126 3.09 20.77 -4.59
N ASP A 127 3.47 19.50 -4.78
CA ASP A 127 2.93 18.62 -5.82
C ASP A 127 1.96 17.56 -5.29
N LEU A 128 1.98 17.24 -3.99
CA LEU A 128 1.09 16.25 -3.37
C LEU A 128 -0.39 16.65 -3.45
N LEU A 129 -0.66 17.97 -3.37
CA LEU A 129 -1.99 18.56 -3.52
C LEU A 129 -2.27 19.02 -4.96
N SER A 130 -1.30 18.92 -5.87
CA SER A 130 -1.53 19.29 -7.25
C SER A 130 -2.50 18.31 -7.89
N LYS A 131 -3.37 18.80 -8.78
CA LYS A 131 -4.37 17.97 -9.49
C LYS A 131 -3.72 16.85 -10.35
N ARG A 132 -2.39 16.85 -10.48
CA ARG A 132 -1.62 15.84 -11.22
C ARG A 132 -1.39 14.57 -10.42
N VAL A 133 -1.37 14.66 -9.09
CA VAL A 133 -1.12 13.53 -8.18
C VAL A 133 -2.38 13.16 -7.39
N LEU A 134 -3.27 14.14 -7.12
CA LEU A 134 -4.51 13.90 -6.39
C LEU A 134 -5.67 13.46 -7.29
N TYR A 135 -5.96 12.16 -7.29
CA TYR A 135 -7.13 11.60 -7.96
C TYR A 135 -8.32 11.55 -7.02
N ARG A 136 -9.31 12.42 -7.24
CA ARG A 136 -10.55 12.41 -6.45
C ARG A 136 -11.49 11.34 -7.00
N LEU A 137 -11.74 10.30 -6.22
CA LEU A 137 -12.87 9.39 -6.45
C LEU A 137 -14.16 10.09 -6.02
N GLY A 138 -15.00 10.43 -6.99
CA GLY A 138 -16.32 11.02 -6.78
C GLY A 138 -17.43 9.96 -6.72
N ASN A 139 -18.64 10.39 -6.41
CA ASN A 139 -19.81 9.53 -6.48
C ASN A 139 -20.06 9.09 -7.93
N PHE A 140 -20.67 7.91 -8.09
CA PHE A 140 -21.18 7.49 -9.38
C PHE A 140 -22.18 8.53 -9.90
N ASP A 141 -22.11 8.82 -11.20
CA ASP A 141 -23.20 9.50 -11.86
C ASP A 141 -24.46 8.59 -11.86
N ARG A 142 -25.62 9.17 -12.17
CA ARG A 142 -26.90 8.44 -12.12
C ARG A 142 -26.92 7.22 -13.05
N GLN A 143 -26.22 7.28 -14.18
CA GLN A 143 -26.19 6.19 -15.16
C GLN A 143 -25.27 5.06 -14.68
N ALA A 144 -24.07 5.39 -14.22
CA ALA A 144 -23.12 4.47 -13.62
C ALA A 144 -23.72 3.80 -12.37
N ALA A 145 -24.45 4.55 -11.53
CA ALA A 145 -25.14 4.00 -10.36
C ALA A 145 -26.20 2.96 -10.76
N ARG A 146 -27.01 3.25 -11.78
CA ARG A 146 -28.01 2.30 -12.30
C ARG A 146 -27.34 1.04 -12.85
N GLN A 147 -26.29 1.19 -13.65
CA GLN A 147 -25.53 0.07 -14.21
C GLN A 147 -24.90 -0.79 -13.11
N PHE A 148 -24.34 -0.18 -12.07
CA PHE A 148 -23.80 -0.88 -10.92
C PHE A 148 -24.88 -1.69 -10.20
N CYS A 149 -26.03 -1.08 -9.88
CA CYS A 149 -27.14 -1.76 -9.23
C CYS A 149 -27.67 -2.93 -10.07
N SER A 150 -27.87 -2.72 -11.38
CA SER A 150 -28.30 -3.79 -12.28
C SER A 150 -27.29 -4.92 -12.36
N SER A 151 -25.98 -4.61 -12.43
CA SER A 151 -24.92 -5.63 -12.46
C SER A 151 -24.87 -6.43 -11.17
N LEU A 152 -25.06 -5.77 -10.02
CA LEU A 152 -25.09 -6.39 -8.71
C LEU A 152 -26.30 -7.31 -8.54
N LEU A 153 -27.48 -6.86 -8.99
CA LEU A 153 -28.70 -7.69 -9.01
C LEU A 153 -28.52 -8.93 -9.88
N THR A 154 -28.00 -8.78 -11.10
CA THR A 154 -27.70 -9.90 -12.00
C THR A 154 -26.71 -10.88 -11.35
N TRP A 155 -25.65 -10.37 -10.73
CA TRP A 155 -24.67 -11.19 -10.02
C TRP A 155 -25.31 -11.98 -8.86
N LEU A 156 -26.16 -11.34 -8.06
CA LEU A 156 -26.89 -12.00 -6.96
C LEU A 156 -27.81 -13.10 -7.49
N THR A 157 -28.55 -12.84 -8.56
CA THR A 157 -29.45 -13.83 -9.18
C THR A 157 -28.70 -15.01 -9.82
N SER A 158 -27.48 -14.79 -10.32
CA SER A 158 -26.63 -15.88 -10.83
C SER A 158 -26.00 -16.75 -9.73
N ARG A 159 -25.88 -16.22 -8.51
CA ARG A 159 -25.37 -16.96 -7.34
C ARG A 159 -26.47 -17.68 -6.55
N SER A 160 -27.71 -17.24 -6.70
CA SER A 160 -28.88 -17.89 -6.12
C SER A 160 -29.63 -18.64 -7.21
N SER A 161 -29.15 -19.84 -7.57
CA SER A 161 -30.04 -20.81 -8.21
C SER A 161 -31.31 -20.94 -7.35
N PRO A 162 -32.53 -20.85 -7.92
CA PRO A 162 -33.74 -20.99 -7.12
C PRO A 162 -33.76 -22.38 -6.50
N PRO A 163 -34.21 -22.55 -5.23
CA PRO A 163 -34.55 -23.87 -4.73
C PRO A 163 -35.61 -24.45 -5.66
N SER A 164 -35.32 -25.61 -6.24
CA SER A 164 -36.29 -26.39 -7.00
C SER A 164 -37.39 -26.82 -6.04
N TRP A 165 -38.45 -26.03 -5.93
CA TRP A 165 -39.71 -26.51 -5.39
C TRP A 165 -40.29 -27.48 -6.43
N THR A 166 -39.85 -28.74 -6.37
CA THR A 166 -40.59 -29.85 -6.96
C THR A 166 -41.86 -30.02 -6.13
N CYS A 167 -43.00 -29.75 -6.77
CA CYS A 167 -44.34 -30.06 -6.28
C CYS A 167 -44.52 -31.55 -5.99
#